data_AF-A0A1G7CRT9-F1
#
_entry.id   AF-A0A1G7CRT9-F1
#
_cell.length_a   1.000
_cell.length_b   1.000
_cell.length_c   1.000
_cell.angle_alpha   90.00
_cell.angle_beta   90.00
_cell.angle_gamma   90.00
#
_symmetry.space_group_name_H-M   'P 1'
#
loop_
_entity.id
_entity.type
_entity.pdbx_description
1 polymer ?
#
loop_
_entity_poly.entity_id
_entity_poly.type
_entity_poly.pdbx_seq_one_letter_code
_entity_poly.pdbx_strand_id
1 'polypeptide(L)'
;MYFLNLKAFHPASGINTDNHGKYPFISSVDGLFEPDDYEFNYKRNFPFERINLPDDRVFYVSEPNLTRIFKNTFYGSNRIIRDNEQPIDEHYTNELVTLFYNGYLAGTDRFYRELGQTYLSLTLDQKKEALRDFISYCHINLYFEGFAIPEVLYALGYLQANLVRGFQEYKNLQGLKEQELVPPIVKVYPIVKMPEQEAVKPQETEVKAEVQNAVPPVPEPEILTPQLLATNPPVYIPLKYPATAIFELWCALLDKQLCQLMQVPQVFFVEKEIKELLGRLFEAEGQEPLWLMVAEPQYYEMAPGYQNLLCLLMHATYKLNTMYVKVPQVLYCELLKSNFSSFDTIESVNDIKSNMTKKKDTAINFVHKSSGSYAKKAYKVLKKVPTYILKS
;
A
#
# COMPACT_ATOMS: atom_id res chain seq x y z
N MET A 1 -0.72 21.55 -7.98
CA MET A 1 0.64 21.68 -7.38
C MET A 1 0.84 20.49 -6.48
N TYR A 2 2.04 19.92 -6.50
CA TYR A 2 2.38 18.66 -5.83
C TYR A 2 3.43 18.90 -4.75
N PHE A 3 3.71 17.90 -3.90
CA PHE A 3 4.82 17.91 -2.94
C PHE A 3 4.79 19.05 -1.91
N LEU A 4 3.59 19.53 -1.55
CA LEU A 4 3.36 20.68 -0.66
C LEU A 4 3.98 20.55 0.74
N ASN A 5 4.44 19.35 1.13
CA ASN A 5 5.00 19.02 2.44
C ASN A 5 6.44 18.46 2.34
N LEU A 6 7.07 18.51 1.16
CA LEU A 6 8.42 17.98 0.95
C LEU A 6 9.46 19.02 1.42
N LYS A 7 10.36 18.63 2.32
CA LYS A 7 11.46 19.50 2.78
C LYS A 7 12.42 19.79 1.62
N ALA A 8 13.04 20.98 1.64
CA ALA A 8 13.89 21.48 0.56
C ALA A 8 13.24 21.48 -0.84
N PHE A 9 11.90 21.57 -0.90
CA PHE A 9 11.16 21.74 -2.15
C PHE A 9 10.07 22.81 -1.98
N HIS A 10 9.89 23.65 -3.00
CA HIS A 10 8.85 24.66 -3.05
C HIS A 10 8.06 24.56 -4.36
N PRO A 11 6.72 24.36 -4.34
CA PRO A 11 5.96 23.96 -5.52
C PRO A 11 5.94 24.91 -6.74
N ALA A 12 6.43 26.14 -6.58
CA ALA A 12 6.53 27.14 -7.66
C ALA A 12 7.97 27.49 -8.07
N SER A 13 8.99 26.96 -7.37
CA SER A 13 10.41 27.26 -7.64
C SER A 13 11.36 26.06 -7.52
N GLY A 14 10.82 24.85 -7.33
CA GLY A 14 11.58 23.61 -7.35
C GLY A 14 12.37 23.33 -6.07
N ILE A 15 13.52 22.68 -6.24
CA ILE A 15 14.46 22.34 -5.16
C ILE A 15 15.00 23.63 -4.52
N ASN A 16 15.06 23.67 -3.18
CA ASN A 16 15.65 24.77 -2.42
C ASN A 16 17.07 24.41 -1.98
N THR A 17 18.03 25.27 -2.30
CA THR A 17 19.46 25.08 -2.03
C THR A 17 20.01 26.08 -1.01
N ASP A 18 19.16 26.75 -0.20
CA ASP A 18 19.56 27.86 0.70
C ASP A 18 20.63 27.47 1.75
N ASN A 19 20.77 26.17 2.04
CA ASN A 19 21.80 25.64 2.95
C ASN A 19 23.15 25.34 2.27
N HIS A 20 23.38 25.71 1.01
CA HIS A 20 24.59 25.39 0.24
C HIS A 20 25.89 25.72 0.98
N GLY A 21 25.98 26.85 1.68
CA GLY A 21 27.18 27.24 2.45
C GLY A 21 27.51 26.37 3.67
N LYS A 22 26.80 25.25 3.91
CA LYS A 22 27.04 24.30 5.00
C LYS A 22 27.46 22.90 4.52
N TYR A 23 27.33 22.61 3.23
CA TYR A 23 27.51 21.27 2.67
C TYR A 23 28.41 21.32 1.43
N PRO A 24 29.12 20.23 1.10
CA PRO A 24 30.03 20.23 -0.04
C PRO A 24 29.32 20.47 -1.37
N PHE A 25 30.04 21.05 -2.32
CA PHE A 25 29.65 21.07 -3.72
C PHE A 25 30.29 19.90 -4.46
N ILE A 26 29.56 19.28 -5.39
CA ILE A 26 30.02 18.16 -6.21
C ILE A 26 29.95 18.57 -7.69
N SER A 27 31.00 18.28 -8.45
CA SER A 27 31.12 18.56 -9.88
C SER A 27 31.79 17.39 -10.61
N SER A 28 31.86 17.47 -11.94
CA SER A 28 32.73 16.60 -12.74
C SER A 28 34.13 17.21 -12.90
N VAL A 29 35.15 16.38 -13.12
CA VAL A 29 36.44 16.83 -13.68
C VAL A 29 36.30 17.53 -15.04
N ASP A 30 35.18 17.29 -15.72
CA ASP A 30 34.83 17.88 -17.02
C ASP A 30 34.11 19.24 -16.90
N GLY A 31 33.70 19.65 -15.70
CA GLY A 31 32.94 20.88 -15.46
C GLY A 31 31.82 20.74 -14.42
N LEU A 32 31.01 21.78 -14.31
CA LEU A 32 29.78 21.76 -13.51
C LEU A 32 28.79 20.73 -14.06
N PHE A 33 27.81 20.34 -13.25
CA PHE A 33 26.65 19.63 -13.78
C PHE A 33 25.76 20.60 -14.57
N GLU A 34 25.17 20.07 -15.65
CA GLU A 34 24.26 20.79 -16.53
C GLU A 34 22.91 20.05 -16.55
N PRO A 35 21.78 20.77 -16.69
CA PRO A 35 20.47 20.15 -16.85
C PRO A 35 20.38 19.41 -18.19
N ASP A 36 19.59 18.34 -18.23
CA ASP A 36 19.34 17.58 -19.46
C ASP A 36 18.19 18.21 -20.25
N ASP A 37 18.45 18.62 -21.51
CA ASP A 37 17.44 19.12 -22.47
C ASP A 37 16.39 18.05 -22.88
N TYR A 38 16.49 16.83 -22.33
CA TYR A 38 15.62 15.71 -22.65
C TYR A 38 14.14 15.92 -22.26
N GLU A 39 13.29 16.16 -23.27
CA GLU A 39 11.84 16.00 -23.13
C GLU A 39 11.46 14.57 -22.75
N PHE A 40 10.63 14.42 -21.71
CA PHE A 40 10.27 13.11 -21.17
C PHE A 40 9.44 12.28 -22.18
N ASN A 41 10.10 11.32 -22.86
CA ASN A 41 9.50 10.58 -23.97
C ASN A 41 8.57 9.43 -23.52
N TYR A 42 7.28 9.74 -23.37
CA TYR A 42 6.18 8.80 -23.10
C TYR A 42 6.05 7.59 -24.04
N LYS A 43 6.72 7.58 -25.21
CA LYS A 43 6.69 6.45 -26.16
C LYS A 43 7.75 5.37 -25.87
N ARG A 44 8.83 5.68 -25.13
CA ARG A 44 9.80 4.66 -24.69
C ARG A 44 9.13 3.63 -23.77
N ASN A 45 9.69 2.42 -23.66
CA ASN A 45 9.11 1.35 -22.83
C ASN A 45 9.38 1.55 -21.34
N PHE A 46 10.62 1.89 -20.96
CA PHE A 46 11.01 2.26 -19.60
C PHE A 46 12.29 3.13 -19.66
N PRO A 47 12.23 4.45 -19.43
CA PRO A 47 13.34 5.38 -19.68
C PRO A 47 14.21 5.64 -18.44
N PHE A 48 14.36 4.66 -17.54
CA PHE A 48 15.12 4.81 -16.29
C PHE A 48 16.25 3.78 -16.20
N GLU A 49 17.41 4.25 -15.77
CA GLU A 49 18.60 3.44 -15.55
C GLU A 49 18.56 2.77 -14.17
N ARG A 50 18.93 1.49 -14.12
CA ARG A 50 18.93 0.70 -12.88
C ARG A 50 20.21 0.93 -12.09
N ILE A 51 20.06 1.29 -10.81
CA ILE A 51 21.13 1.30 -9.80
C ILE A 51 20.92 0.08 -8.89
N ASN A 52 22.00 -0.63 -8.58
CA ASN A 52 22.01 -1.73 -7.61
C ASN A 52 22.83 -1.29 -6.38
N LEU A 53 22.39 -1.68 -5.20
CA LEU A 53 23.08 -1.48 -3.94
C LEU A 53 23.82 -2.77 -3.51
N PRO A 54 24.80 -2.69 -2.58
CA PRO A 54 25.57 -3.86 -2.15
C PRO A 54 24.76 -4.97 -1.44
N ASP A 55 23.51 -4.68 -1.06
CA ASP A 55 22.59 -5.54 -0.31
C ASP A 55 21.35 -5.93 -1.13
N ASP A 56 21.55 -6.16 -2.44
CA ASP A 56 20.53 -6.53 -3.46
C ASP A 56 19.35 -5.54 -3.62
N ARG A 57 19.31 -4.43 -2.87
CA ARG A 57 18.34 -3.34 -3.07
C ARG A 57 18.56 -2.66 -4.43
N VAL A 58 17.47 -2.18 -5.02
CA VAL A 58 17.45 -1.60 -6.37
C VAL A 58 16.60 -0.34 -6.40
N PHE A 59 17.06 0.67 -7.12
CA PHE A 59 16.26 1.83 -7.50
C PHE A 59 16.54 2.24 -8.96
N TYR A 60 15.75 3.19 -9.46
CA TYR A 60 15.77 3.61 -10.86
C TYR A 60 15.93 5.12 -10.97
N VAL A 61 16.83 5.57 -11.85
CA VAL A 61 17.20 6.98 -12.03
C VAL A 61 17.04 7.40 -13.48
N SER A 62 16.59 8.62 -13.73
CA SER A 62 16.56 9.27 -15.06
C SER A 62 17.44 10.53 -15.13
N GLU A 63 17.81 11.12 -14.00
CA GLU A 63 18.70 12.28 -13.95
C GLU A 63 20.16 11.83 -14.19
N PRO A 64 20.89 12.41 -15.17
CA PRO A 64 22.17 11.87 -15.62
C PRO A 64 23.33 12.17 -14.67
N ASN A 65 23.29 13.25 -13.89
CA ASN A 65 24.35 13.67 -12.98
C ASN A 65 24.36 12.80 -11.72
N LEU A 66 23.19 12.52 -11.15
CA LEU A 66 22.99 11.51 -10.11
C LEU A 66 23.38 10.11 -10.61
N THR A 67 23.06 9.77 -11.86
CA THR A 67 23.49 8.49 -12.45
C THR A 67 25.02 8.38 -12.55
N ARG A 68 25.73 9.46 -12.92
CA ARG A 68 27.20 9.50 -12.91
C ARG A 68 27.77 9.33 -11.49
N ILE A 69 27.17 9.95 -10.48
CA ILE A 69 27.58 9.84 -9.07
C ILE A 69 27.35 8.43 -8.53
N PHE A 70 26.14 7.88 -8.69
CA PHE A 70 25.77 6.56 -8.14
C PHE A 70 26.42 5.39 -8.87
N LYS A 71 27.04 5.62 -10.03
CA LYS A 71 27.88 4.64 -10.75
C LYS A 71 29.38 4.98 -10.70
N ASN A 72 29.77 5.97 -9.92
CA ASN A 72 31.17 6.31 -9.72
C ASN A 72 31.88 5.15 -9.01
N THR A 73 33.04 4.72 -9.54
CA THR A 73 33.81 3.60 -8.98
C THR A 73 35.19 4.09 -8.59
N PHE A 74 35.52 3.94 -7.30
CA PHE A 74 36.80 4.43 -6.76
C PHE A 74 38.02 3.77 -7.42
N TYR A 75 37.88 2.50 -7.82
CA TYR A 75 38.90 1.71 -8.53
C TYR A 75 38.91 1.94 -10.07
N GLY A 76 38.12 2.89 -10.57
CA GLY A 76 38.06 3.26 -11.99
C GLY A 76 38.58 4.69 -12.23
N SER A 77 38.23 5.26 -13.39
CA SER A 77 38.40 6.71 -13.60
C SER A 77 37.33 7.46 -12.81
N ASN A 78 37.60 7.73 -11.54
CA ASN A 78 36.77 8.59 -10.71
C ASN A 78 36.76 10.01 -11.30
N ARG A 79 35.61 10.43 -11.85
CA ARG A 79 35.41 11.73 -12.50
C ARG A 79 34.63 12.72 -11.64
N ILE A 80 34.23 12.33 -10.43
CA ILE A 80 33.39 13.15 -9.56
C ILE A 80 34.26 13.76 -8.47
N ILE A 81 34.34 15.08 -8.46
CA ILE A 81 35.14 15.85 -7.50
C ILE A 81 34.26 16.61 -6.53
N ARG A 82 34.77 16.74 -5.31
CA ARG A 82 34.18 17.49 -4.21
C ARG A 82 34.93 18.80 -4.03
N ASP A 83 34.17 19.87 -3.83
CA ASP A 83 34.62 21.25 -3.57
C ASP A 83 35.59 21.78 -4.66
N ASN A 84 35.57 21.13 -5.84
CA ASN A 84 36.51 21.27 -6.97
C ASN A 84 37.99 20.91 -6.67
N GLU A 85 38.29 20.27 -5.53
CA GLU A 85 39.66 19.94 -5.11
C GLU A 85 40.01 18.45 -5.20
N GLN A 86 39.12 17.55 -4.73
CA GLN A 86 39.46 16.14 -4.48
C GLN A 86 38.40 15.18 -5.03
N PRO A 87 38.77 14.03 -5.64
CA PRO A 87 37.80 13.00 -6.04
C PRO A 87 37.04 12.44 -4.83
N ILE A 88 35.73 12.20 -4.97
CA ILE A 88 34.94 11.61 -3.88
C ILE A 88 35.31 10.13 -3.66
N ASP A 89 35.39 9.70 -2.40
CA ASP A 89 35.62 8.30 -2.08
C ASP A 89 34.33 7.46 -2.13
N GLU A 90 34.49 6.13 -2.01
CA GLU A 90 33.38 5.18 -2.02
C GLU A 90 32.46 5.33 -0.79
N HIS A 91 32.97 5.79 0.36
CA HIS A 91 32.17 5.98 1.56
C HIS A 91 31.21 7.17 1.39
N TYR A 92 31.73 8.33 0.97
CA TYR A 92 30.93 9.52 0.67
C TYR A 92 29.95 9.26 -0.47
N THR A 93 30.35 8.52 -1.51
CA THR A 93 29.43 8.08 -2.58
C THR A 93 28.24 7.29 -2.00
N ASN A 94 28.49 6.36 -1.07
CA ASN A 94 27.44 5.59 -0.40
C ASN A 94 26.56 6.43 0.56
N GLU A 95 27.08 7.50 1.19
CA GLU A 95 26.26 8.44 1.96
C GLU A 95 25.22 9.16 1.06
N LEU A 96 25.68 9.72 -0.07
CA LEU A 96 24.83 10.44 -1.04
C LEU A 96 23.75 9.51 -1.60
N VAL A 97 24.14 8.28 -1.97
CA VAL A 97 23.24 7.21 -2.41
C VAL A 97 22.21 6.86 -1.34
N THR A 98 22.60 6.77 -0.07
CA THR A 98 21.69 6.45 1.04
C THR A 98 20.68 7.56 1.29
N LEU A 99 21.11 8.83 1.27
CA LEU A 99 20.24 10.00 1.41
C LEU A 99 19.17 10.05 0.29
N PHE A 100 19.59 9.82 -0.95
CA PHE A 100 18.70 9.72 -2.10
C PHE A 100 17.73 8.54 -1.99
N TYR A 101 18.24 7.34 -1.63
CA TYR A 101 17.42 6.14 -1.50
C TYR A 101 16.35 6.24 -0.41
N ASN A 102 16.65 6.88 0.72
CA ASN A 102 15.68 7.18 1.77
C ASN A 102 14.54 8.10 1.27
N GLY A 103 14.87 9.06 0.39
CA GLY A 103 13.87 9.87 -0.33
C GLY A 103 13.05 9.04 -1.32
N TYR A 104 13.71 8.17 -2.07
CA TYR A 104 13.11 7.29 -3.08
C TYR A 104 12.11 6.28 -2.49
N LEU A 105 12.38 5.74 -1.29
CA LEU A 105 11.40 4.96 -0.54
C LEU A 105 10.18 5.82 -0.18
N ALA A 106 10.37 6.91 0.55
CA ALA A 106 9.26 7.75 1.00
C ALA A 106 8.42 8.34 -0.15
N GLY A 107 9.02 8.60 -1.32
CA GLY A 107 8.31 9.00 -2.54
C GLY A 107 7.56 7.85 -3.21
N THR A 108 8.09 6.63 -3.15
CA THR A 108 7.41 5.41 -3.61
C THR A 108 6.11 5.17 -2.84
N ASP A 109 6.17 5.28 -1.51
CA ASP A 109 5.05 4.94 -0.62
C ASP A 109 3.93 5.99 -0.69
N ARG A 110 4.31 7.26 -0.94
CA ARG A 110 3.38 8.41 -0.95
C ARG A 110 2.84 8.79 -2.33
N PHE A 111 3.18 8.06 -3.40
CA PHE A 111 2.78 8.36 -4.78
C PHE A 111 1.29 8.75 -4.96
N TYR A 112 0.35 7.93 -4.45
CA TYR A 112 -1.09 8.23 -4.56
C TYR A 112 -1.58 9.38 -3.66
N ARG A 113 -0.82 9.74 -2.62
CA ARG A 113 -1.09 10.93 -1.80
C ARG A 113 -0.74 12.20 -2.56
N GLU A 114 0.36 12.18 -3.31
CA GLU A 114 0.80 13.32 -4.12
C GLU A 114 -0.10 13.55 -5.34
N LEU A 115 -0.51 12.48 -6.05
CA LEU A 115 -1.51 12.59 -7.13
C LEU A 115 -2.87 13.17 -6.68
N GLY A 116 -3.18 13.10 -5.38
CA GLY A 116 -4.38 13.67 -4.77
C GLY A 116 -5.60 12.74 -4.82
N GLN A 117 -6.48 12.91 -3.83
CA GLN A 117 -7.61 12.00 -3.57
C GLN A 117 -8.60 11.87 -4.75
N THR A 118 -8.74 12.93 -5.56
CA THR A 118 -9.65 12.94 -6.72
C THR A 118 -9.15 12.09 -7.88
N TYR A 119 -7.84 11.84 -8.01
CA TYR A 119 -7.24 11.13 -9.15
C TYR A 119 -7.92 9.79 -9.44
N LEU A 120 -8.25 8.99 -8.41
CA LEU A 120 -8.87 7.67 -8.58
C LEU A 120 -10.31 7.74 -9.12
N SER A 121 -11.00 8.87 -8.98
CA SER A 121 -12.37 9.12 -9.47
C SER A 121 -12.45 9.67 -10.90
N LEU A 122 -11.32 10.08 -11.48
CA LEU A 122 -11.23 10.59 -12.85
C LEU A 122 -11.57 9.50 -13.90
N THR A 123 -12.02 9.93 -15.08
CA THR A 123 -12.18 9.02 -16.24
C THR A 123 -10.82 8.49 -16.73
N LEU A 124 -10.81 7.44 -17.56
CA LEU A 124 -9.57 6.83 -18.05
C LEU A 124 -8.64 7.86 -18.73
N ASP A 125 -9.18 8.76 -19.54
CA ASP A 125 -8.38 9.75 -20.26
C ASP A 125 -7.99 10.94 -19.37
N GLN A 126 -8.85 11.36 -18.43
CA GLN A 126 -8.47 12.32 -17.38
C GLN A 126 -7.35 11.77 -16.47
N LYS A 127 -7.32 10.46 -16.17
CA LYS A 127 -6.20 9.82 -15.46
C LYS A 127 -4.91 9.84 -16.30
N LYS A 128 -4.99 9.55 -17.60
CA LYS A 128 -3.84 9.64 -18.52
C LYS A 128 -3.30 11.08 -18.64
N GLU A 129 -4.18 12.08 -18.61
CA GLU A 129 -3.83 13.51 -18.64
C GLU A 129 -3.17 13.93 -17.32
N ALA A 130 -3.84 13.72 -16.18
CA ALA A 130 -3.29 14.04 -14.86
C ALA A 130 -1.95 13.34 -14.56
N LEU A 131 -1.73 12.11 -15.06
CA LEU A 131 -0.43 11.45 -14.98
C LEU A 131 0.63 12.11 -15.86
N ARG A 132 0.30 12.59 -17.07
CA ARG A 132 1.27 13.34 -17.90
C ARG A 132 1.67 14.63 -17.20
N ASP A 133 0.72 15.37 -16.65
CA ASP A 133 1.01 16.61 -15.94
C ASP A 133 1.89 16.35 -14.72
N PHE A 134 1.59 15.28 -13.96
CA PHE A 134 2.41 14.84 -12.82
C PHE A 134 3.81 14.38 -13.23
N ILE A 135 3.94 13.54 -14.27
CA ILE A 135 5.24 13.04 -14.78
C ILE A 135 6.09 14.20 -15.28
N SER A 136 5.53 15.08 -16.12
CA SER A 136 6.21 16.28 -16.61
C SER A 136 6.62 17.20 -15.45
N TYR A 137 5.75 17.41 -14.46
CA TYR A 137 6.08 18.22 -13.28
C TYR A 137 7.18 17.59 -12.43
N CYS A 138 7.19 16.27 -12.22
CA CYS A 138 8.29 15.59 -11.54
C CYS A 138 9.60 15.76 -12.31
N HIS A 139 9.59 15.55 -13.63
CA HIS A 139 10.76 15.64 -14.50
C HIS A 139 11.37 17.04 -14.53
N ILE A 140 10.55 18.09 -14.71
CA ILE A 140 10.99 19.51 -14.71
C ILE A 140 11.66 19.91 -13.39
N ASN A 141 11.31 19.26 -12.28
CA ASN A 141 11.84 19.57 -10.95
C ASN A 141 12.98 18.62 -10.50
N LEU A 142 13.36 17.65 -11.33
CA LEU A 142 14.32 16.61 -11.01
C LEU A 142 15.68 16.91 -11.68
N TYR A 143 16.45 17.80 -11.06
CA TYR A 143 17.78 18.20 -11.52
C TYR A 143 18.76 18.25 -10.34
N PHE A 144 19.97 17.71 -10.50
CA PHE A 144 21.03 17.79 -9.50
C PHE A 144 22.16 18.72 -9.94
N GLU A 145 22.14 19.93 -9.40
CA GLU A 145 23.10 21.01 -9.71
C GLU A 145 24.49 20.82 -9.07
N GLY A 146 24.64 19.89 -8.12
CA GLY A 146 25.92 19.62 -7.41
C GLY A 146 25.87 19.81 -5.90
N PHE A 147 24.86 20.49 -5.37
CA PHE A 147 24.74 20.77 -3.93
C PHE A 147 24.42 19.49 -3.13
N ALA A 148 25.41 18.97 -2.39
CA ALA A 148 25.29 17.74 -1.59
C ALA A 148 24.55 17.94 -0.24
N ILE A 149 23.47 18.72 -0.27
CA ILE A 149 22.62 19.01 0.88
C ILE A 149 21.73 17.78 1.14
N PRO A 150 21.68 17.21 2.37
CA PRO A 150 20.92 16.00 2.68
C PRO A 150 19.44 16.06 2.31
N GLU A 151 18.78 17.20 2.59
CA GLU A 151 17.38 17.42 2.25
C GLU A 151 17.15 17.52 0.73
N VAL A 152 18.13 18.01 -0.04
CA VAL A 152 18.05 18.10 -1.51
C VAL A 152 18.13 16.71 -2.13
N LEU A 153 19.08 15.87 -1.71
CA LEU A 153 19.15 14.49 -2.21
C LEU A 153 17.93 13.67 -1.82
N TYR A 154 17.41 13.85 -0.61
CA TYR A 154 16.14 13.26 -0.19
C TYR A 154 14.97 13.72 -1.08
N ALA A 155 14.86 15.03 -1.37
CA ALA A 155 13.82 15.57 -2.23
C ALA A 155 13.92 15.06 -3.67
N LEU A 156 15.12 15.00 -4.24
CA LEU A 156 15.36 14.44 -5.58
C LEU A 156 15.03 12.94 -5.64
N GLY A 157 15.37 12.17 -4.59
CA GLY A 157 14.95 10.77 -4.47
C GLY A 157 13.43 10.62 -4.47
N TYR A 158 12.75 11.46 -3.70
CA TYR A 158 11.29 11.50 -3.60
C TYR A 158 10.64 11.82 -4.95
N LEU A 159 11.15 12.83 -5.68
CA LEU A 159 10.70 13.19 -7.02
C LEU A 159 10.96 12.07 -8.04
N GLN A 160 12.15 11.44 -8.00
CA GLN A 160 12.51 10.34 -8.89
C GLN A 160 11.57 9.13 -8.72
N ALA A 161 11.25 8.76 -7.49
CA ALA A 161 10.33 7.66 -7.21
C ALA A 161 8.91 7.97 -7.71
N ASN A 162 8.42 9.19 -7.48
CA ASN A 162 7.13 9.65 -7.99
C ASN A 162 7.10 9.64 -9.53
N LEU A 163 8.19 10.05 -10.20
CA LEU A 163 8.34 9.98 -11.66
C LEU A 163 8.28 8.53 -12.18
N VAL A 164 9.01 7.62 -11.54
CA VAL A 164 9.03 6.18 -11.89
C VAL A 164 7.65 5.55 -11.70
N ARG A 165 6.99 5.80 -10.57
CA ARG A 165 5.63 5.29 -10.27
C ARG A 165 4.58 5.88 -11.21
N GLY A 166 4.63 7.18 -11.46
CA GLY A 166 3.77 7.87 -12.41
C GLY A 166 3.87 7.24 -13.81
N PHE A 167 5.10 7.02 -14.28
CA PHE A 167 5.34 6.39 -15.57
C PHE A 167 4.83 4.94 -15.64
N GLN A 168 5.06 4.14 -14.60
CA GLN A 168 4.54 2.77 -14.51
C GLN A 168 3.01 2.76 -14.61
N GLU A 169 2.32 3.61 -13.85
CA GLU A 169 0.86 3.72 -13.89
C GLU A 169 0.36 4.24 -15.25
N TYR A 170 1.07 5.19 -15.86
CA TYR A 170 0.72 5.71 -17.18
C TYR A 170 0.79 4.61 -18.26
N LYS A 171 1.79 3.73 -18.18
CA LYS A 171 1.89 2.55 -19.05
C LYS A 171 0.80 1.51 -18.78
N ASN A 172 0.42 1.29 -17.51
CA ASN A 172 -0.73 0.44 -17.17
C ASN A 172 -2.01 0.95 -17.86
N LEU A 173 -2.29 2.27 -17.76
CA LEU A 173 -3.49 2.89 -18.33
C LEU A 173 -3.45 3.01 -19.86
N GLN A 174 -2.28 3.04 -20.50
CA GLN A 174 -2.16 2.97 -21.97
C GLN A 174 -2.64 1.61 -22.54
N GLY A 175 -2.63 0.54 -21.76
CA GLY A 175 -3.13 -0.77 -22.17
C GLY A 175 -4.66 -0.89 -22.25
N LEU A 176 -5.40 0.05 -21.64
CA LEU A 176 -6.85 -0.03 -21.46
C LEU A 176 -7.62 0.72 -22.57
N LYS A 177 -8.75 0.12 -23.00
CA LYS A 177 -9.71 0.73 -23.94
C LYS A 177 -11.00 1.08 -23.21
N GLU A 178 -11.62 2.21 -23.55
CA GLU A 178 -12.82 2.72 -22.86
C GLU A 178 -14.03 1.77 -22.89
N GLN A 179 -14.12 0.88 -23.88
CA GLN A 179 -15.25 -0.04 -24.06
C GLN A 179 -15.43 -1.06 -22.93
N GLU A 180 -14.47 -1.19 -22.01
CA GLU A 180 -14.59 -2.05 -20.81
C GLU A 180 -15.27 -1.36 -19.61
N LEU A 181 -15.66 -0.08 -19.74
CA LEU A 181 -16.28 0.73 -18.66
C LEU A 181 -17.69 1.22 -19.01
N VAL A 182 -18.70 0.36 -18.84
CA VAL A 182 -20.12 0.74 -18.97
C VAL A 182 -20.77 0.96 -17.59
N PRO A 183 -21.17 2.19 -17.22
CA PRO A 183 -21.95 2.43 -16.01
C PRO A 183 -23.38 1.86 -16.17
N PRO A 184 -23.96 1.21 -15.15
CA PRO A 184 -25.26 0.56 -15.28
C PRO A 184 -26.41 1.58 -15.31
N ILE A 185 -27.11 1.66 -16.43
CA ILE A 185 -28.37 2.40 -16.55
C ILE A 185 -29.42 1.75 -15.64
N VAL A 186 -29.90 2.49 -14.63
CA VAL A 186 -30.90 2.00 -13.68
C VAL A 186 -32.29 2.06 -14.32
N LYS A 187 -32.83 0.89 -14.69
CA LYS A 187 -34.27 0.71 -14.94
C LYS A 187 -34.92 0.11 -13.70
N VAL A 188 -35.72 0.91 -12.99
CA VAL A 188 -36.51 0.45 -11.85
C VAL A 188 -37.84 -0.14 -12.33
N TYR A 189 -38.14 -1.37 -11.93
CA TYR A 189 -39.51 -1.87 -11.86
C TYR A 189 -39.71 -2.62 -10.52
N PRO A 190 -40.78 -2.33 -9.76
CA PRO A 190 -40.99 -2.88 -8.43
C PRO A 190 -41.73 -4.22 -8.44
N ILE A 191 -41.40 -5.14 -7.53
CA ILE A 191 -42.17 -6.37 -7.30
C ILE A 191 -42.42 -6.56 -5.79
N VAL A 192 -43.70 -6.37 -5.42
CA VAL A 192 -44.56 -7.16 -4.50
C VAL A 192 -44.00 -7.70 -3.17
N LYS A 193 -44.76 -7.49 -2.09
CA LYS A 193 -44.52 -8.00 -0.72
C LYS A 193 -45.16 -9.39 -0.46
N MET A 194 -44.82 -9.95 0.71
CA MET A 194 -45.49 -11.00 1.50
C MET A 194 -45.17 -12.47 1.15
N PRO A 195 -45.35 -13.41 2.11
CA PRO A 195 -45.64 -13.25 3.54
C PRO A 195 -44.52 -13.80 4.47
N GLU A 196 -44.66 -13.53 5.77
CA GLU A 196 -43.91 -14.19 6.84
C GLU A 196 -44.51 -15.56 7.18
N GLN A 197 -43.73 -16.45 7.80
CA GLN A 197 -44.24 -17.58 8.60
C GLN A 197 -43.42 -17.74 9.89
N GLU A 198 -44.03 -18.36 10.88
CA GLU A 198 -43.78 -18.05 12.30
C GLU A 198 -42.73 -18.92 12.99
N ALA A 199 -42.42 -18.53 14.24
CA ALA A 199 -41.38 -19.13 15.06
C ALA A 199 -41.77 -20.48 15.67
N VAL A 200 -40.77 -21.32 15.94
CA VAL A 200 -40.83 -22.33 17.00
C VAL A 200 -39.64 -22.14 17.95
N LYS A 201 -39.96 -22.15 19.25
CA LYS A 201 -39.12 -22.16 20.45
C LYS A 201 -39.71 -23.25 21.37
N PRO A 202 -39.06 -23.62 22.50
CA PRO A 202 -37.64 -23.51 22.88
C PRO A 202 -37.11 -24.87 23.39
N GLN A 203 -35.88 -24.94 23.94
CA GLN A 203 -35.66 -25.14 25.40
C GLN A 203 -34.17 -25.26 25.74
N GLU A 204 -33.87 -25.02 27.02
CA GLU A 204 -32.53 -24.97 27.62
C GLU A 204 -32.46 -26.01 28.76
N THR A 205 -31.25 -26.47 29.09
CA THR A 205 -30.99 -27.12 30.39
C THR A 205 -29.64 -26.65 30.94
N GLU A 206 -29.63 -26.13 32.17
CA GLU A 206 -28.40 -25.74 32.89
C GLU A 206 -27.60 -26.96 33.38
N VAL A 207 -26.27 -26.78 33.58
CA VAL A 207 -25.56 -27.39 34.72
C VAL A 207 -24.57 -26.36 35.32
N LYS A 208 -24.47 -26.35 36.66
CA LYS A 208 -23.66 -25.48 37.55
C LYS A 208 -22.40 -26.26 38.05
N ALA A 209 -21.38 -25.73 38.74
CA ALA A 209 -20.77 -24.41 38.97
C ALA A 209 -19.40 -24.64 39.71
N GLU A 210 -19.03 -23.79 40.69
CA GLU A 210 -17.80 -23.84 41.55
C GLU A 210 -16.49 -23.36 40.88
N VAL A 211 -15.71 -22.35 41.33
CA VAL A 211 -15.62 -21.42 42.50
C VAL A 211 -14.65 -21.80 43.65
N GLN A 212 -13.50 -21.10 43.72
CA GLN A 212 -12.74 -20.62 44.90
C GLN A 212 -11.54 -19.74 44.40
N ASN A 213 -11.35 -18.47 44.81
CA ASN A 213 -10.79 -17.89 46.07
C ASN A 213 -9.23 -17.92 46.15
N ALA A 214 -8.48 -16.90 46.62
CA ALA A 214 -8.79 -15.48 46.95
C ALA A 214 -7.52 -14.63 47.29
N VAL A 215 -7.65 -13.27 47.15
CA VAL A 215 -7.02 -12.17 47.96
C VAL A 215 -5.53 -11.70 47.71
N PRO A 216 -5.18 -10.39 47.93
CA PRO A 216 -3.93 -9.73 47.44
C PRO A 216 -3.07 -9.00 48.51
N PRO A 217 -1.99 -8.28 48.11
CA PRO A 217 -1.58 -7.01 48.77
C PRO A 217 -1.09 -5.87 47.81
N VAL A 218 -1.02 -4.64 48.34
CA VAL A 218 -0.66 -3.32 47.73
C VAL A 218 -0.19 -2.37 48.89
N PRO A 219 0.60 -1.27 48.74
CA PRO A 219 1.27 -0.61 47.59
C PRO A 219 2.83 -0.76 47.69
N GLU A 220 3.81 0.18 47.58
CA GLU A 220 4.02 1.65 47.34
C GLU A 220 5.56 1.87 47.09
N PRO A 221 6.15 3.04 46.70
CA PRO A 221 5.63 4.32 46.18
C PRO A 221 6.19 4.69 44.77
N GLU A 222 6.17 5.98 44.40
CA GLU A 222 6.32 6.52 43.02
C GLU A 222 7.78 6.78 42.54
N ILE A 223 8.00 6.65 41.21
CA ILE A 223 8.95 7.48 40.44
C ILE A 223 8.26 7.89 39.12
N LEU A 224 8.34 9.17 38.75
CA LEU A 224 7.70 9.74 37.56
C LEU A 224 8.52 9.50 36.28
N THR A 225 7.94 8.80 35.30
CA THR A 225 8.36 8.82 33.89
C THR A 225 7.15 8.85 32.94
N PRO A 226 7.24 9.51 31.76
CA PRO A 226 6.11 9.58 30.82
C PRO A 226 5.77 8.21 30.24
N GLN A 227 4.54 7.74 30.46
CA GLN A 227 4.08 6.46 29.93
C GLN A 227 3.81 6.56 28.42
N LEU A 228 4.64 5.86 27.63
CA LEU A 228 4.20 5.35 26.32
C LEU A 228 2.99 4.43 26.53
N LEU A 229 1.98 4.56 25.66
CA LEU A 229 0.70 3.87 25.84
C LEU A 229 0.88 2.35 25.94
N ALA A 230 0.22 1.75 26.93
CA ALA A 230 0.28 0.31 27.16
C ALA A 230 -0.23 -0.48 25.94
N THR A 231 0.59 -1.40 25.44
CA THR A 231 0.20 -2.34 24.39
C THR A 231 -0.75 -3.39 24.97
N ASN A 232 -2.03 -3.33 24.59
CA ASN A 232 -2.94 -4.46 24.72
C ASN A 232 -2.38 -5.69 23.98
N PRO A 233 -2.67 -6.92 24.43
CA PRO A 233 -2.28 -8.12 23.70
C PRO A 233 -2.89 -8.12 22.27
N PRO A 234 -2.20 -8.74 21.29
CA PRO A 234 -2.69 -8.79 19.91
C PRO A 234 -4.07 -9.46 19.83
N VAL A 235 -5.04 -8.75 19.25
CA VAL A 235 -6.45 -9.18 19.16
C VAL A 235 -6.62 -10.13 17.97
N TYR A 236 -6.22 -11.39 18.15
CA TYR A 236 -6.47 -12.44 17.17
C TYR A 236 -7.95 -12.83 17.10
N ILE A 237 -8.40 -13.29 15.93
CA ILE A 237 -9.73 -13.89 15.77
C ILE A 237 -9.61 -15.41 15.66
N PRO A 238 -10.24 -16.20 16.55
CA PRO A 238 -10.21 -17.65 16.45
C PRO A 238 -10.98 -18.10 15.20
N LEU A 239 -10.32 -18.87 14.35
CA LEU A 239 -10.82 -19.35 13.08
C LEU A 239 -11.17 -20.85 13.18
N LYS A 240 -12.47 -21.13 13.21
CA LYS A 240 -13.04 -22.49 13.25
C LYS A 240 -13.51 -22.97 11.86
N TYR A 241 -13.62 -22.06 10.89
CA TYR A 241 -13.76 -22.42 9.47
C TYR A 241 -12.43 -22.96 8.91
N PRO A 242 -12.41 -23.97 8.02
CA PRO A 242 -11.17 -24.54 7.50
C PRO A 242 -10.18 -23.49 6.95
N ALA A 243 -8.99 -23.42 7.57
CA ALA A 243 -7.95 -22.43 7.27
C ALA A 243 -7.53 -22.45 5.79
N THR A 244 -7.41 -23.64 5.19
CA THR A 244 -7.12 -23.83 3.76
C THR A 244 -8.15 -23.15 2.84
N ALA A 245 -9.43 -23.16 3.21
CA ALA A 245 -10.49 -22.55 2.41
C ALA A 245 -10.58 -21.02 2.58
N ILE A 246 -10.11 -20.46 3.70
CA ILE A 246 -9.84 -19.02 3.83
C ILE A 246 -8.60 -18.65 3.01
N PHE A 247 -7.52 -19.44 3.08
CA PHE A 247 -6.32 -19.22 2.30
C PHE A 247 -6.59 -19.20 0.77
N GLU A 248 -7.37 -20.17 0.26
CA GLU A 248 -7.86 -20.18 -1.13
C GLU A 248 -8.61 -18.89 -1.51
N LEU A 249 -9.48 -18.40 -0.61
CA LEU A 249 -10.28 -17.20 -0.82
C LEU A 249 -9.42 -15.94 -0.89
N TRP A 250 -8.45 -15.80 0.03
CA TRP A 250 -7.54 -14.66 0.04
C TRP A 250 -6.61 -14.69 -1.18
N CYS A 251 -6.05 -15.84 -1.55
CA CYS A 251 -5.21 -15.98 -2.75
C CYS A 251 -5.99 -15.73 -4.06
N ALA A 252 -7.25 -16.17 -4.15
CA ALA A 252 -8.08 -15.95 -5.34
C ALA A 252 -8.54 -14.49 -5.51
N LEU A 253 -8.45 -13.67 -4.45
CA LEU A 253 -8.89 -12.27 -4.43
C LEU A 253 -7.72 -11.27 -4.41
N LEU A 254 -6.55 -11.68 -3.90
CA LEU A 254 -5.29 -10.92 -3.96
C LEU A 254 -4.44 -11.30 -5.19
N ASP A 255 -4.95 -12.17 -6.07
CA ASP A 255 -4.34 -12.51 -7.36
C ASP A 255 -3.97 -11.26 -8.17
N LYS A 256 -2.77 -11.27 -8.75
CA LYS A 256 -2.22 -10.16 -9.55
C LYS A 256 -3.22 -9.60 -10.57
N GLN A 257 -3.89 -10.48 -11.33
CA GLN A 257 -4.79 -10.06 -12.40
C GLN A 257 -6.07 -9.46 -11.83
N LEU A 258 -6.55 -9.95 -10.67
CA LEU A 258 -7.71 -9.37 -9.99
C LEU A 258 -7.37 -8.01 -9.34
N CYS A 259 -6.17 -7.85 -8.78
CA CYS A 259 -5.67 -6.57 -8.28
C CYS A 259 -5.55 -5.52 -9.41
N GLN A 260 -4.91 -5.88 -10.53
CA GLN A 260 -4.79 -5.03 -11.72
C GLN A 260 -6.17 -4.60 -12.26
N LEU A 261 -7.07 -5.56 -12.43
CA LEU A 261 -8.46 -5.36 -12.81
C LEU A 261 -9.18 -4.40 -11.84
N MET A 262 -9.03 -4.58 -10.53
CA MET A 262 -9.59 -3.71 -9.48
C MET A 262 -8.91 -2.34 -9.35
N GLN A 263 -7.91 -2.01 -10.19
CA GLN A 263 -7.11 -0.77 -10.10
C GLN A 263 -6.46 -0.59 -8.71
N VAL A 264 -5.94 -1.68 -8.14
CA VAL A 264 -5.15 -1.65 -6.89
C VAL A 264 -3.75 -2.26 -7.11
N PRO A 265 -2.68 -1.64 -6.59
CA PRO A 265 -1.31 -2.08 -6.84
C PRO A 265 -1.00 -3.38 -6.09
N GLN A 266 -0.55 -4.43 -6.78
CA GLN A 266 -0.24 -5.73 -6.17
C GLN A 266 0.75 -5.59 -5.00
N VAL A 267 0.29 -5.91 -3.78
CA VAL A 267 1.10 -5.91 -2.55
C VAL A 267 1.74 -7.27 -2.27
N PHE A 268 1.06 -8.37 -2.61
CA PHE A 268 1.51 -9.74 -2.36
C PHE A 268 2.00 -10.40 -3.65
N PHE A 269 3.23 -10.89 -3.64
CA PHE A 269 3.91 -11.51 -4.77
C PHE A 269 4.02 -13.03 -4.64
N VAL A 270 3.99 -13.56 -3.41
CA VAL A 270 4.04 -14.99 -3.13
C VAL A 270 3.03 -15.43 -2.06
N GLU A 271 2.57 -16.69 -2.17
CA GLU A 271 1.63 -17.31 -1.23
C GLU A 271 2.09 -17.27 0.24
N LYS A 272 3.41 -17.20 0.49
CA LYS A 272 4.01 -17.11 1.83
C LYS A 272 3.55 -15.85 2.59
N GLU A 273 3.55 -14.70 1.93
CA GLU A 273 3.20 -13.41 2.53
C GLU A 273 1.71 -13.37 2.94
N ILE A 274 0.85 -14.07 2.19
CA ILE A 274 -0.58 -14.22 2.51
C ILE A 274 -0.77 -15.14 3.73
N LYS A 275 0.07 -16.17 3.91
CA LYS A 275 0.05 -17.02 5.13
C LYS A 275 0.56 -16.29 6.37
N GLU A 276 1.54 -15.40 6.21
CA GLU A 276 2.05 -14.53 7.28
C GLU A 276 1.01 -13.48 7.68
N LEU A 277 0.33 -12.87 6.71
CA LEU A 277 -0.80 -11.98 6.96
C LEU A 277 -1.94 -12.70 7.71
N LEU A 278 -2.35 -13.88 7.24
CA LEU A 278 -3.45 -14.62 7.87
C LEU A 278 -3.08 -15.06 9.30
N GLY A 279 -1.81 -15.38 9.58
CA GLY A 279 -1.33 -15.66 10.94
C GLY A 279 -1.34 -14.46 11.89
N ARG A 280 -1.29 -13.23 11.38
CA ARG A 280 -1.46 -12.01 12.20
C ARG A 280 -2.91 -11.68 12.49
N LEU A 281 -3.84 -12.09 11.62
CA LEU A 281 -5.27 -11.81 11.74
C LEU A 281 -6.05 -12.92 12.47
N PHE A 282 -5.62 -14.19 12.32
CA PHE A 282 -6.43 -15.35 12.67
C PHE A 282 -5.65 -16.44 13.39
N GLU A 283 -6.19 -16.92 14.51
CA GLU A 283 -5.70 -18.08 15.24
C GLU A 283 -6.46 -19.33 14.77
N ALA A 284 -5.79 -20.28 14.12
CA ALA A 284 -6.41 -21.53 13.66
C ALA A 284 -6.18 -22.65 14.68
N GLU A 285 -7.24 -23.10 15.36
CA GLU A 285 -7.17 -24.23 16.28
C GLU A 285 -7.16 -25.59 15.55
N GLY A 286 -6.33 -26.51 16.01
CA GLY A 286 -6.53 -27.96 15.80
C GLY A 286 -6.05 -28.56 14.49
N GLN A 287 -5.27 -27.85 13.67
CA GLN A 287 -4.54 -28.41 12.53
C GLN A 287 -3.09 -27.92 12.51
N GLU A 288 -2.24 -28.52 11.66
CA GLU A 288 -0.88 -28.02 11.43
C GLU A 288 -0.91 -26.52 11.08
N PRO A 289 0.05 -25.70 11.58
CA PRO A 289 0.03 -24.26 11.38
C PRO A 289 0.30 -23.91 9.91
N LEU A 290 -0.80 -23.83 9.13
CA LEU A 290 -0.82 -23.27 7.78
C LEU A 290 -0.37 -21.80 7.77
N TRP A 291 -0.51 -21.14 8.91
CA TRP A 291 -0.07 -19.78 9.18
C TRP A 291 1.37 -19.75 9.66
N LEU A 292 2.15 -18.82 9.11
CA LEU A 292 3.47 -18.50 9.63
C LEU A 292 3.30 -17.43 10.71
N MET A 293 3.46 -17.84 11.98
CA MET A 293 3.45 -16.92 13.12
C MET A 293 4.70 -16.04 13.07
N VAL A 294 4.54 -14.77 12.70
CA VAL A 294 5.63 -13.78 12.68
C VAL A 294 5.65 -13.01 13.99
N ALA A 295 6.79 -13.02 14.69
CA ALA A 295 6.93 -12.41 16.01
C ALA A 295 6.88 -10.87 16.00
N GLU A 296 7.17 -10.24 14.87
CA GLU A 296 7.20 -8.77 14.75
C GLU A 296 5.87 -8.20 14.21
N PRO A 297 5.34 -7.13 14.82
CA PRO A 297 4.18 -6.42 14.30
C PRO A 297 4.59 -5.58 13.07
N GLN A 298 4.00 -5.89 11.92
CA GLN A 298 4.21 -5.17 10.66
C GLN A 298 2.87 -4.57 10.23
N TYR A 299 2.85 -3.25 10.05
CA TYR A 299 1.71 -2.55 9.48
C TYR A 299 1.79 -2.66 7.95
N TYR A 300 0.69 -3.04 7.30
CA TYR A 300 0.65 -3.19 5.84
C TYR A 300 0.26 -1.86 5.19
N GLU A 301 1.25 -1.17 4.62
CA GLU A 301 1.00 0.03 3.84
C GLU A 301 0.29 -0.32 2.53
N MET A 302 -0.98 0.10 2.40
CA MET A 302 -1.84 -0.23 1.27
C MET A 302 -2.66 0.99 0.83
N ALA A 303 -2.60 1.33 -0.45
CA ALA A 303 -3.34 2.45 -1.03
C ALA A 303 -4.86 2.35 -0.75
N PRO A 304 -5.58 3.43 -0.38
CA PRO A 304 -6.97 3.37 0.12
C PRO A 304 -8.02 2.68 -0.78
N GLY A 305 -7.74 2.45 -2.08
CA GLY A 305 -8.56 1.59 -2.93
C GLY A 305 -8.71 0.16 -2.39
N TYR A 306 -7.70 -0.34 -1.67
CA TYR A 306 -7.73 -1.64 -1.00
C TYR A 306 -8.85 -1.78 0.03
N GLN A 307 -9.40 -0.68 0.58
CA GLN A 307 -10.55 -0.74 1.52
C GLN A 307 -11.69 -1.62 0.99
N ASN A 308 -11.98 -1.60 -0.32
CA ASN A 308 -13.08 -2.38 -0.89
C ASN A 308 -12.78 -3.88 -0.93
N LEU A 309 -11.54 -4.24 -1.28
CA LEU A 309 -11.06 -5.62 -1.35
C LEU A 309 -10.87 -6.21 0.06
N LEU A 310 -10.27 -5.46 0.97
CA LEU A 310 -10.08 -5.84 2.37
C LEU A 310 -11.42 -5.96 3.11
N CYS A 311 -12.38 -5.06 2.89
CA CYS A 311 -13.75 -5.23 3.42
C CYS A 311 -14.45 -6.48 2.85
N LEU A 312 -14.23 -6.84 1.58
CA LEU A 312 -14.76 -8.08 1.01
C LEU A 312 -14.12 -9.32 1.66
N LEU A 313 -12.79 -9.37 1.70
CA LEU A 313 -12.00 -10.45 2.31
C LEU A 313 -12.38 -10.68 3.76
N MET A 314 -12.43 -9.60 4.55
CA MET A 314 -12.71 -9.65 5.97
C MET A 314 -14.18 -9.99 6.25
N HIS A 315 -15.15 -9.42 5.51
CA HIS A 315 -16.56 -9.79 5.66
C HIS A 315 -16.83 -11.23 5.19
N ALA A 316 -16.12 -11.72 4.16
CA ALA A 316 -16.24 -13.10 3.70
C ALA A 316 -15.73 -14.08 4.76
N THR A 317 -14.54 -13.81 5.31
CA THR A 317 -13.96 -14.58 6.42
C THR A 317 -14.86 -14.55 7.64
N TYR A 318 -15.38 -13.38 8.03
CA TYR A 318 -16.41 -13.23 9.08
C TYR A 318 -17.63 -14.11 8.83
N LYS A 319 -18.24 -14.09 7.63
CA LYS A 319 -19.46 -14.85 7.32
C LYS A 319 -19.26 -16.36 7.25
N LEU A 320 -18.09 -16.82 6.84
CA LEU A 320 -17.73 -18.24 6.88
C LEU A 320 -17.48 -18.69 8.33
N ASN A 321 -16.76 -17.88 9.12
CA ASN A 321 -16.43 -18.20 10.51
C ASN A 321 -17.64 -18.07 11.46
N THR A 322 -18.61 -17.16 11.23
CA THR A 322 -19.81 -17.02 12.09
C THR A 322 -20.75 -18.23 12.09
N MET A 323 -20.59 -19.17 11.15
CA MET A 323 -21.29 -20.45 11.18
C MET A 323 -20.77 -21.38 12.29
N TYR A 324 -19.54 -21.15 12.77
CA TYR A 324 -18.82 -22.01 13.72
C TYR A 324 -18.56 -21.28 15.06
N VAL A 325 -18.19 -19.99 15.02
CA VAL A 325 -17.90 -19.19 16.21
C VAL A 325 -18.41 -17.75 16.06
N LYS A 326 -19.20 -17.27 17.03
CA LYS A 326 -19.88 -15.96 16.99
C LYS A 326 -18.96 -14.81 17.43
N VAL A 327 -17.83 -14.65 16.75
CA VAL A 327 -16.94 -13.50 16.94
C VAL A 327 -17.62 -12.21 16.43
N PRO A 328 -17.71 -11.12 17.21
CA PRO A 328 -18.35 -9.89 16.78
C PRO A 328 -17.69 -9.24 15.56
N GLN A 329 -18.49 -8.78 14.59
CA GLN A 329 -18.03 -8.07 13.39
C GLN A 329 -17.15 -6.83 13.69
N VAL A 330 -17.25 -6.27 14.91
CA VAL A 330 -16.43 -5.13 15.34
C VAL A 330 -14.95 -5.52 15.38
N LEU A 331 -14.59 -6.68 15.94
CA LEU A 331 -13.19 -7.14 16.05
C LEU A 331 -12.54 -7.32 14.66
N TYR A 332 -13.31 -7.78 13.68
CA TYR A 332 -12.87 -7.86 12.28
C TYR A 332 -12.58 -6.46 11.68
N CYS A 333 -13.28 -5.42 12.14
CA CYS A 333 -13.05 -4.04 11.73
C CYS A 333 -11.90 -3.38 12.51
N GLU A 334 -11.68 -3.78 13.77
CA GLU A 334 -10.51 -3.40 14.56
C GLU A 334 -9.23 -3.93 13.92
N LEU A 335 -9.20 -5.22 13.54
CA LEU A 335 -8.10 -5.81 12.78
C LEU A 335 -7.82 -5.10 11.45
N LEU A 336 -8.86 -4.67 10.72
CA LEU A 336 -8.70 -3.86 9.51
C LEU A 336 -8.01 -2.52 9.81
N LYS A 337 -8.37 -1.85 10.91
CA LYS A 337 -7.76 -0.57 11.32
C LYS A 337 -6.32 -0.74 11.84
N SER A 338 -6.06 -1.79 12.61
CA SER A 338 -4.77 -2.02 13.29
C SER A 338 -3.70 -2.68 12.42
N ASN A 339 -4.05 -3.24 11.25
CA ASN A 339 -3.10 -3.90 10.35
C ASN A 339 -2.89 -3.22 8.99
N PHE A 340 -3.75 -2.31 8.52
CA PHE A 340 -3.68 -1.80 7.14
C PHE A 340 -3.88 -0.28 7.02
N SER A 341 -2.90 0.44 6.43
CA SER A 341 -2.94 1.92 6.31
C SER A 341 -4.10 2.44 5.44
N SER A 342 -4.69 1.56 4.63
CA SER A 342 -5.97 1.79 3.95
C SER A 342 -7.09 2.31 4.87
N PHE A 343 -7.02 2.08 6.18
CA PHE A 343 -8.05 2.50 7.16
C PHE A 343 -7.59 3.61 8.12
N ASP A 344 -6.39 4.18 7.96
CA ASP A 344 -5.86 5.26 8.82
C ASP A 344 -6.83 6.45 8.91
N THR A 345 -7.31 6.91 7.75
CA THR A 345 -8.17 8.10 7.63
C THR A 345 -9.61 7.89 8.10
N ILE A 346 -9.94 6.73 8.68
CA ILE A 346 -11.27 6.43 9.24
C ILE A 346 -11.14 6.37 10.75
N GLU A 347 -11.51 7.47 11.42
CA GLU A 347 -11.34 7.63 12.87
C GLU A 347 -12.01 6.49 13.65
N SER A 348 -13.29 6.21 13.37
CA SER A 348 -14.10 5.23 14.10
C SER A 348 -14.18 3.87 13.42
N VAL A 349 -13.94 2.82 14.20
CA VAL A 349 -14.19 1.41 13.80
C VAL A 349 -15.66 1.18 13.41
N ASN A 350 -16.60 1.96 13.98
CA ASN A 350 -18.01 1.86 13.61
C ASN A 350 -18.29 2.36 12.17
N ASP A 351 -17.46 3.24 11.62
CA ASP A 351 -17.58 3.71 10.23
C ASP A 351 -16.99 2.72 9.23
N ILE A 352 -15.96 1.97 9.64
CA ILE A 352 -15.50 0.78 8.91
C ILE A 352 -16.64 -0.24 8.86
N LYS A 353 -17.25 -0.56 10.00
CA LYS A 353 -18.36 -1.52 10.12
C LYS A 353 -19.60 -1.09 9.32
N SER A 354 -20.01 0.17 9.37
CA SER A 354 -21.19 0.68 8.67
C SER A 354 -21.02 0.69 7.15
N ASN A 355 -19.79 0.87 6.65
CA ASN A 355 -19.48 0.86 5.23
C ASN A 355 -19.00 -0.50 4.70
N MET A 356 -18.57 -1.44 5.55
CA MET A 356 -18.02 -2.74 5.13
C MET A 356 -18.99 -3.52 4.23
N THR A 357 -20.30 -3.51 4.51
CA THR A 357 -21.31 -4.14 3.64
C THR A 357 -21.36 -3.49 2.27
N LYS A 358 -21.41 -2.15 2.18
CA LYS A 358 -21.43 -1.42 0.90
C LYS A 358 -20.16 -1.69 0.09
N LYS A 359 -19.00 -1.61 0.73
CA LYS A 359 -17.67 -1.82 0.13
C LYS A 359 -17.49 -3.24 -0.40
N LYS A 360 -17.92 -4.24 0.39
CA LYS A 360 -18.05 -5.64 -0.01
C LYS A 360 -18.92 -5.79 -1.25
N ASP A 361 -20.12 -5.20 -1.27
CA ASP A 361 -21.05 -5.36 -2.39
C ASP A 361 -20.56 -4.68 -3.66
N THR A 362 -19.86 -3.55 -3.58
CA THR A 362 -19.12 -2.97 -4.72
C THR A 362 -18.09 -3.95 -5.26
N ALA A 363 -17.28 -4.57 -4.40
CA ALA A 363 -16.26 -5.53 -4.82
C ALA A 363 -16.84 -6.84 -5.40
N ILE A 364 -17.92 -7.38 -4.83
CA ILE A 364 -18.62 -8.58 -5.39
C ILE A 364 -19.22 -8.24 -6.76
N ASN A 365 -19.92 -7.11 -6.89
CA ASN A 365 -20.49 -6.68 -8.17
C ASN A 365 -19.42 -6.44 -9.24
N PHE A 366 -18.23 -6.01 -8.83
CA PHE A 366 -17.08 -5.87 -9.70
C PHE A 366 -16.59 -7.24 -10.19
N VAL A 367 -16.17 -8.13 -9.27
CA VAL A 367 -15.68 -9.49 -9.58
C VAL A 367 -16.70 -10.32 -10.37
N HIS A 368 -18.00 -10.09 -10.18
CA HIS A 368 -19.07 -10.74 -10.95
C HIS A 368 -19.20 -10.23 -12.41
N LYS A 369 -19.00 -8.93 -12.64
CA LYS A 369 -19.12 -8.31 -13.97
C LYS A 369 -17.87 -8.53 -14.83
N SER A 370 -16.72 -8.73 -14.21
CA SER A 370 -15.45 -8.89 -14.90
C SER A 370 -15.35 -10.19 -15.68
N SER A 371 -14.83 -10.09 -16.90
CA SER A 371 -14.54 -11.23 -17.78
C SER A 371 -13.23 -11.94 -17.38
N GLY A 372 -12.96 -13.10 -18.02
CA GLY A 372 -11.73 -13.88 -17.80
C GLY A 372 -11.88 -15.09 -16.88
N SER A 373 -10.83 -15.93 -16.84
CA SER A 373 -10.75 -17.14 -16.01
C SER A 373 -10.53 -16.83 -14.52
N TYR A 374 -9.79 -15.76 -14.22
CA TYR A 374 -9.43 -15.36 -12.86
C TYR A 374 -10.62 -14.78 -12.10
N ALA A 375 -11.40 -13.88 -12.71
CA ALA A 375 -12.68 -13.43 -12.16
C ALA A 375 -13.66 -14.59 -11.91
N LYS A 376 -13.74 -15.57 -12.84
CA LYS A 376 -14.52 -16.81 -12.65
C LYS A 376 -14.00 -17.67 -11.49
N LYS A 377 -12.69 -17.79 -11.29
CA LYS A 377 -12.06 -18.49 -10.14
C LYS A 377 -12.43 -17.79 -8.83
N ALA A 378 -12.20 -16.48 -8.74
CA ALA A 378 -12.56 -15.65 -7.59
C ALA A 378 -14.04 -15.76 -7.24
N TYR A 379 -14.93 -15.61 -8.23
CA TYR A 379 -16.37 -15.73 -8.02
C TYR A 379 -16.81 -17.15 -7.63
N LYS A 380 -16.16 -18.21 -8.14
CA LYS A 380 -16.39 -19.59 -7.70
C LYS A 380 -16.07 -19.78 -6.20
N VAL A 381 -15.03 -19.13 -5.68
CA VAL A 381 -14.72 -19.17 -4.24
C VAL A 381 -15.67 -18.26 -3.44
N LEU A 382 -16.02 -17.07 -3.93
CA LEU A 382 -17.02 -16.19 -3.29
C LEU A 382 -18.39 -16.86 -3.16
N LYS A 383 -18.80 -17.71 -4.13
CA LYS A 383 -20.04 -18.50 -4.04
C LYS A 383 -20.06 -19.54 -2.89
N LYS A 384 -18.92 -19.84 -2.24
CA LYS A 384 -18.90 -20.62 -0.99
C LYS A 384 -19.56 -19.86 0.17
N VAL A 385 -19.68 -18.53 0.08
CA VAL A 385 -20.38 -17.69 1.07
C VAL A 385 -21.87 -17.59 0.68
N PRO A 386 -22.83 -18.16 1.45
CA PRO A 386 -24.22 -18.27 1.01
C PRO A 386 -24.92 -16.93 0.73
N THR A 387 -24.49 -15.85 1.40
CA THR A 387 -25.04 -14.50 1.21
C THR A 387 -24.50 -13.78 -0.03
N TYR A 388 -23.57 -14.38 -0.78
CA TYR A 388 -22.94 -13.77 -1.97
C TYR A 388 -23.43 -14.40 -3.28
N ILE A 389 -24.38 -15.34 -3.21
CA ILE A 389 -25.01 -15.94 -4.39
C ILE A 389 -25.97 -14.90 -4.98
N LEU A 390 -25.46 -14.06 -5.90
CA LEU A 390 -26.29 -13.20 -6.72
C LEU A 390 -27.25 -14.10 -7.53
N LYS A 391 -28.55 -13.86 -7.40
CA LYS A 391 -29.55 -14.48 -8.28
C LYS A 391 -29.35 -13.92 -9.69
N SER A 392 -29.10 -14.82 -10.64
CA SER A 392 -28.93 -14.55 -12.07
C SER A 392 -30.25 -14.26 -12.76
#